data_AF-A0A2G8KA52-F1
#
_entry.id   AF-A0A2G8KA52-F1
#
_cell.length_a   1.000
_cell.length_b   1.000
_cell.length_c   1.000
_cell.angle_alpha   90.00
_cell.angle_beta   90.00
_cell.angle_gamma   90.00
#
_symmetry.space_group_name_H-M   'P 1'
#
loop_
_entity.id
_entity.type
_entity.pdbx_description
1 polymer ?
#
loop_
_entity_poly.entity_id
_entity_poly.type
_entity_poly.pdbx_seq_one_letter_code
_entity_poly.pdbx_strand_id
1 'polypeptide(L)'
;MVRSLPEEKKNKWPSLLPELTYIYNNTPHSSTGHTPFYLMFGREGRLPIDLTFGLNDNQTETSTSDWVINHGRRLHDAHQLAEREMNKASQVQKHNFDKKAKAKQLCRGERVLLQRRDFKGRHKVKDHWYPTPYIVVEQINPDIPVYKVRPESGSGDEKIVHRNRLKPCTIDFTTDEVAEPTNEPCLTRGRGHPSNRNPHLGATSYPGT
;
A
#
# COMPACT_ATOMS: atom_id res chain seq x y z
N MET A 1 17.28 0.36 3.72
CA MET A 1 18.65 -0.20 3.75
C MET A 1 19.68 0.71 3.08
N VAL A 2 19.53 1.12 1.81
CA VAL A 2 20.52 2.04 1.18
C VAL A 2 20.60 3.39 1.91
N ARG A 3 19.45 3.94 2.34
CA ARG A 3 19.39 5.24 3.06
C ARG A 3 20.15 5.23 4.39
N SER A 4 20.27 4.08 5.05
CA SER A 4 20.92 3.95 6.36
C SER A 4 22.44 3.78 6.28
N LEU A 5 23.02 3.73 5.08
CA LEU A 5 24.47 3.71 4.91
C LEU A 5 25.12 5.04 5.37
N PRO A 6 26.38 5.02 5.85
CA PRO A 6 27.17 6.24 6.04
C PRO A 6 27.35 7.02 4.73
N GLU A 7 27.50 8.35 4.80
CA GLU A 7 27.55 9.22 3.61
C GLU A 7 28.66 8.83 2.63
N GLU A 8 29.84 8.44 3.15
CA GLU A 8 30.98 7.95 2.36
C GLU A 8 30.63 6.71 1.52
N LYS A 9 29.81 5.82 2.09
CA LYS A 9 29.35 4.59 1.45
C LYS A 9 28.16 4.80 0.53
N LYS A 10 27.34 5.85 0.74
CA LYS A 10 26.20 6.19 -0.13
C LYS A 10 26.65 6.52 -1.55
N ASN A 11 27.78 7.20 -1.73
CA ASN A 11 28.31 7.52 -3.06
C ASN A 11 28.68 6.25 -3.86
N LYS A 12 29.02 5.16 -3.15
CA LYS A 12 29.35 3.84 -3.73
C LYS A 12 28.26 2.81 -3.47
N TRP A 13 27.00 3.25 -3.31
CA TRP A 13 25.90 2.32 -3.06
C TRP A 13 25.75 1.18 -4.08
N PRO A 14 26.05 1.34 -5.40
CA PRO A 14 25.89 0.24 -6.35
C PRO A 14 26.81 -0.93 -6.04
N SER A 15 28.04 -0.67 -5.57
CA SER A 15 28.99 -1.75 -5.21
C SER A 15 28.59 -2.47 -3.92
N LEU A 16 27.75 -1.85 -3.07
CA LEU A 16 27.28 -2.44 -1.82
C LEU A 16 25.95 -3.21 -2.00
N LEU A 17 25.34 -3.18 -3.19
CA LEU A 17 24.10 -3.89 -3.44
C LEU A 17 24.15 -5.39 -3.14
N PRO A 18 25.20 -6.15 -3.53
CA PRO A 18 25.25 -7.58 -3.22
C PRO A 18 25.20 -7.85 -1.72
N GLU A 19 25.93 -7.06 -0.91
CA GLU A 19 25.95 -7.16 0.55
C GLU A 19 24.58 -6.80 1.14
N LEU A 20 23.97 -5.70 0.70
CA LEU A 20 22.64 -5.29 1.17
C LEU A 20 21.55 -6.30 0.81
N THR A 21 21.57 -6.85 -0.40
CA THR A 21 20.63 -7.89 -0.82
C THR A 21 20.83 -9.14 0.01
N TYR A 22 22.07 -9.52 0.29
CA TYR A 22 22.38 -10.66 1.13
C TYR A 22 21.83 -10.48 2.56
N ILE A 23 22.05 -9.32 3.18
CA ILE A 23 21.50 -8.99 4.50
C ILE A 23 19.97 -9.01 4.46
N TYR A 24 19.36 -8.40 3.45
CA TYR A 24 17.90 -8.38 3.29
C TYR A 24 17.31 -9.79 3.20
N ASN A 25 17.92 -10.66 2.39
CA ASN A 25 17.45 -12.04 2.23
C ASN A 25 17.57 -12.87 3.51
N ASN A 26 18.49 -12.52 4.43
CA ASN A 26 18.71 -13.21 5.70
C ASN A 26 18.13 -12.47 6.92
N THR A 27 17.34 -11.41 6.71
CA THR A 27 16.67 -10.70 7.79
C THR A 27 15.19 -11.09 7.81
N PRO A 28 14.62 -11.51 8.96
CA PRO A 28 13.21 -11.84 9.04
C PRO A 28 12.34 -10.62 8.70
N HIS A 29 11.37 -10.80 7.81
CA HIS A 29 10.44 -9.72 7.48
C HIS A 29 9.27 -9.69 8.46
N SER A 30 8.92 -8.51 8.98
CA SER A 30 7.91 -8.38 10.05
C SER A 30 6.52 -8.90 9.70
N SER A 31 6.17 -8.94 8.41
CA SER A 31 4.88 -9.45 7.93
C SER A 31 4.84 -10.96 7.73
N THR A 32 5.99 -11.61 7.50
CA THR A 32 6.05 -13.07 7.22
C THR A 32 6.67 -13.85 8.38
N GLY A 33 7.38 -13.18 9.29
CA GLY A 33 8.09 -13.79 10.42
C GLY A 33 9.35 -14.59 10.03
N HIS A 34 9.62 -14.75 8.73
CA HIS A 34 10.72 -15.57 8.20
C HIS A 34 11.63 -14.74 7.30
N THR A 35 12.87 -15.22 7.11
CA THR A 35 13.80 -14.67 6.14
C THR A 35 13.37 -15.06 4.72
N PRO A 36 13.50 -14.17 3.71
CA PRO A 36 13.26 -14.55 2.32
C PRO A 36 14.09 -15.76 1.86
N PHE A 37 15.33 -15.87 2.36
CA PHE A 37 16.23 -16.98 2.07
C PHE A 37 15.67 -18.31 2.60
N TYR A 38 15.17 -18.34 3.84
CA TYR A 38 14.56 -19.52 4.43
C TYR A 38 13.29 -19.95 3.68
N LEU A 39 12.43 -19.01 3.29
CA LEU A 39 11.23 -19.32 2.51
C LEU A 39 11.54 -19.84 1.10
N MET A 40 12.72 -19.57 0.54
CA MET A 40 13.12 -20.05 -0.78
C MET A 40 13.85 -21.40 -0.72
N PHE A 41 14.66 -21.61 0.32
CA PHE A 41 15.60 -22.73 0.39
C PHE A 41 15.37 -23.67 1.59
N GLY A 42 14.39 -23.41 2.46
CA GLY A 42 14.10 -24.25 3.64
C GLY A 42 15.25 -24.35 4.65
N ARG A 43 16.21 -23.43 4.60
CA ARG A 43 17.40 -23.36 5.47
C ARG A 43 17.83 -21.90 5.64
N GLU A 44 18.47 -21.58 6.76
CA GLU A 44 19.03 -20.25 6.97
C GLU A 44 20.30 -20.04 6.15
N GLY A 45 20.54 -18.80 5.71
CA GLY A 45 21.77 -18.46 5.01
C GLY A 45 22.92 -18.24 5.98
N ARG A 46 24.12 -18.64 5.57
CA ARG A 46 25.32 -18.62 6.42
C ARG A 46 25.93 -17.23 6.55
N LEU A 47 25.66 -16.53 7.65
CA LEU A 47 26.20 -15.20 7.88
C LEU A 47 27.68 -15.27 8.33
N PRO A 48 28.48 -14.21 8.09
CA PRO A 48 29.86 -14.15 8.60
C PRO A 48 29.97 -14.33 10.12
N ILE A 49 28.95 -13.89 10.86
CA ILE A 49 28.87 -14.06 12.31
C ILE A 49 28.67 -15.53 12.70
N ASP A 50 27.88 -16.28 11.93
CA ASP A 50 27.63 -17.71 12.16
C ASP A 50 28.92 -18.52 12.00
N LEU A 51 29.77 -18.14 11.03
CA LEU A 51 31.10 -18.74 10.84
C LEU A 51 32.00 -18.49 12.04
N THR A 52 31.96 -17.28 12.61
CA THR A 52 32.78 -16.88 13.77
C THR A 52 32.41 -17.68 15.01
N PHE A 53 31.12 -17.94 15.20
CA PHE A 53 30.61 -18.73 16.33
C PHE A 53 30.53 -20.24 16.06
N GLY A 54 30.95 -20.69 14.87
CA GLY A 54 30.88 -22.11 14.51
C GLY A 54 29.45 -22.66 14.48
N LEU A 55 28.44 -21.83 14.23
CA LEU A 55 27.02 -22.21 14.17
C LEU A 55 26.66 -22.99 12.90
N ASN A 56 27.66 -23.58 12.23
CA ASN A 56 27.51 -24.29 10.97
C ASN A 56 26.84 -25.65 11.23
N ASP A 57 25.52 -25.66 11.04
CA ASP A 57 24.59 -26.77 10.80
C ASP A 57 25.08 -28.20 11.12
N ASN A 58 24.66 -28.70 12.29
CA ASN A 58 24.62 -30.13 12.62
C ASN A 58 23.43 -30.77 11.87
N GLN A 59 23.55 -31.00 10.56
CA GLN A 59 22.58 -31.87 9.88
C GLN A 59 22.83 -33.30 10.35
N THR A 60 22.09 -33.72 11.37
CA THR A 60 22.09 -35.08 11.94
C THR A 60 21.24 -36.05 11.14
N GLU A 61 20.94 -35.73 9.88
CA GLU A 61 20.07 -36.56 9.05
C GLU A 61 20.87 -37.72 8.46
N THR A 62 20.57 -38.93 8.95
CA THR A 62 21.32 -40.17 8.68
C THR A 62 21.19 -40.67 7.23
N SER A 63 20.15 -40.25 6.50
CA SER A 63 19.84 -40.70 5.14
C SER A 63 19.34 -39.56 4.26
N THR A 64 19.75 -39.56 2.98
CA THR A 64 19.31 -38.60 1.97
C THR A 64 17.79 -38.62 1.73
N SER A 65 17.17 -39.80 1.84
CA SER A 65 15.70 -39.92 1.67
C SER A 65 14.95 -39.17 2.77
N ASP A 66 15.40 -39.34 4.02
CA ASP A 66 14.81 -38.65 5.17
C ASP A 66 15.01 -37.15 5.07
N TRP A 67 16.16 -36.72 4.51
CA TRP A 67 16.44 -35.30 4.27
C TRP A 67 15.46 -34.65 3.33
N VAL A 68 15.18 -35.27 2.18
CA VAL A 68 14.25 -34.71 1.19
C VAL A 68 12.85 -34.59 1.78
N ILE A 69 12.38 -35.61 2.51
CA ILE A 69 11.05 -35.62 3.13
C ILE A 69 10.95 -34.54 4.22
N ASN A 70 11.93 -34.46 5.12
CA ASN A 70 11.94 -33.47 6.19
C ASN A 70 12.09 -32.05 5.65
N HIS A 71 12.93 -31.85 4.64
CA HIS A 71 13.09 -30.57 3.96
C HIS A 71 11.79 -30.08 3.33
N GLY A 72 11.09 -30.95 2.60
CA GLY A 72 9.79 -30.63 2.02
C GLY A 72 8.75 -30.25 3.07
N ARG A 73 8.69 -31.01 4.19
CA ARG A 73 7.81 -30.71 5.32
C ARG A 73 8.13 -29.34 5.94
N ARG A 74 9.40 -29.08 6.27
CA ARG A 74 9.83 -27.79 6.84
C ARG A 74 9.43 -26.61 5.97
N LEU A 75 9.64 -26.72 4.66
CA LEU A 75 9.31 -25.66 3.71
C LEU A 75 7.79 -25.45 3.63
N HIS A 76 7.00 -26.53 3.58
CA HIS A 76 5.55 -26.45 3.60
C HIS A 76 5.02 -25.75 4.85
N ASP A 77 5.49 -26.15 6.03
CA ASP A 77 5.11 -25.56 7.31
C ASP A 77 5.49 -24.08 7.39
N ALA A 78 6.68 -23.73 6.90
CA ALA A 78 7.15 -22.34 6.83
C ALA A 78 6.25 -21.46 5.97
N HIS A 79 5.83 -21.95 4.79
CA HIS A 79 4.90 -21.22 3.92
C HIS A 79 3.52 -21.06 4.57
N GLN A 80 2.98 -22.10 5.19
CA GLN A 80 1.70 -22.00 5.90
C GLN A 80 1.76 -20.98 7.05
N LEU A 81 2.86 -20.96 7.81
CA LEU A 81 3.04 -19.99 8.88
C LEU A 81 3.19 -18.56 8.33
N ALA A 82 4.00 -18.38 7.28
CA ALA A 82 4.19 -17.09 6.64
C ALA A 82 2.88 -16.53 6.06
N GLU A 83 2.04 -17.37 5.46
CA GLU A 83 0.72 -16.98 4.96
C GLU A 83 -0.20 -16.51 6.10
N ARG A 84 -0.24 -17.24 7.22
CA ARG A 84 -1.02 -16.84 8.40
C ARG A 84 -0.57 -15.49 8.96
N GLU A 85 0.73 -15.27 9.11
CA GLU A 85 1.28 -14.00 9.59
C GLU A 85 1.02 -12.86 8.60
N MET A 86 1.16 -13.11 7.30
CA MET A 86 0.87 -12.14 6.25
C MET A 86 -0.60 -11.72 6.27
N ASN A 87 -1.52 -12.66 6.47
CA ASN A 87 -2.95 -12.39 6.61
C ASN A 87 -3.25 -11.53 7.84
N LYS A 88 -2.64 -11.82 8.99
CA LYS A 88 -2.77 -10.98 10.19
C LYS A 88 -2.21 -9.57 9.95
N ALA A 89 -1.02 -9.47 9.38
CA ALA A 89 -0.39 -8.18 9.08
C ALA A 89 -1.25 -7.35 8.11
N SER A 90 -1.82 -7.99 7.08
CA SER A 90 -2.74 -7.37 6.13
C SER A 90 -4.00 -6.83 6.82
N GLN A 91 -4.62 -7.61 7.71
CA GLN A 91 -5.79 -7.17 8.47
C GLN A 91 -5.49 -5.96 9.35
N VAL A 92 -4.35 -5.96 10.05
CA VAL A 92 -3.91 -4.82 10.88
C VAL A 92 -3.64 -3.59 10.01
N GLN A 93 -2.97 -3.76 8.87
CA GLN A 93 -2.72 -2.67 7.93
C GLN A 93 -4.01 -2.09 7.38
N LYS A 94 -4.97 -2.93 6.98
CA LYS A 94 -6.31 -2.53 6.53
C LYS A 94 -7.04 -1.76 7.62
N HIS A 95 -7.12 -2.29 8.84
CA HIS A 95 -7.76 -1.61 9.97
C HIS A 95 -7.17 -0.22 10.21
N ASN A 96 -5.83 -0.12 10.24
CA ASN A 96 -5.13 1.13 10.45
C ASN A 96 -5.35 2.14 9.31
N PHE A 97 -5.45 1.65 8.08
CA PHE A 97 -5.77 2.46 6.91
C PHE A 97 -7.21 2.97 6.99
N ASP A 98 -8.19 2.07 7.18
CA ASP A 98 -9.61 2.39 7.26
C ASP A 98 -9.91 3.37 8.40
N LYS A 99 -9.25 3.22 9.55
CA LYS A 99 -9.33 4.17 10.69
C LYS A 99 -8.88 5.60 10.31
N LYS A 100 -7.90 5.74 9.42
CA LYS A 100 -7.37 7.03 8.96
C LYS A 100 -8.10 7.54 7.72
N ALA A 101 -8.80 6.68 6.99
CA ALA A 101 -9.50 7.01 5.76
C ALA A 101 -10.72 7.90 6.07
N LYS A 102 -10.52 9.21 6.01
CA LYS A 102 -11.60 10.22 6.08
C LYS A 102 -11.91 10.76 4.70
N ALA A 103 -12.40 9.91 3.80
CA ALA A 103 -12.84 10.36 2.49
C ALA A 103 -14.29 10.85 2.58
N LYS A 104 -14.48 12.17 2.71
CA LYS A 104 -15.80 12.78 2.48
C LYS A 104 -16.14 12.59 0.99
N GLN A 105 -17.31 12.03 0.70
CA GLN A 105 -17.86 11.94 -0.66
C GLN A 105 -17.95 13.35 -1.26
N LEU A 106 -17.54 13.48 -2.51
CA LEU A 106 -17.61 14.75 -3.25
C LEU A 106 -18.84 14.72 -4.15
N CYS A 107 -19.58 15.82 -4.16
CA CYS A 107 -20.74 15.95 -5.04
C CYS A 107 -20.34 16.49 -6.41
N ARG A 108 -21.13 16.17 -7.44
CA ARG A 108 -21.05 16.85 -8.73
C ARG A 108 -21.20 18.36 -8.52
N GLY A 109 -20.36 19.14 -9.20
CA GLY A 109 -20.30 20.60 -9.06
C GLY A 109 -19.42 21.09 -7.90
N GLU A 110 -18.96 20.23 -6.98
CA GLU A 110 -18.11 20.68 -5.87
C GLU A 110 -16.72 21.12 -6.38
N ARG A 111 -16.24 22.26 -5.88
CA ARG A 111 -14.91 22.80 -6.19
C ARG A 111 -13.85 22.05 -5.40
N VAL A 112 -12.82 21.59 -6.10
CA VAL A 112 -11.73 20.78 -5.55
C VAL A 112 -10.38 21.23 -6.09
N LEU A 113 -9.35 21.17 -5.25
CA LEU A 113 -7.96 21.30 -5.66
C LEU A 113 -7.43 19.93 -6.07
N LEU A 114 -6.64 19.90 -7.15
CA LEU A 114 -5.99 18.69 -7.65
C LEU A 114 -4.52 18.62 -7.19
N GLN A 115 -4.11 17.47 -6.66
CA GLN A 115 -2.73 17.25 -6.23
C GLN A 115 -1.79 17.09 -7.44
N ARG A 116 -0.70 17.88 -7.43
CA ARG A 116 0.39 17.85 -8.40
C ARG A 116 1.25 16.60 -8.21
N ARG A 117 1.67 16.00 -9.33
CA ARG A 117 2.56 14.81 -9.38
C ARG A 117 3.67 14.96 -10.42
N ASP A 118 3.58 16.01 -11.22
CA ASP A 118 4.41 16.41 -12.35
C ASP A 118 5.60 17.28 -11.90
N PHE A 119 6.23 16.94 -10.78
CA PHE A 119 7.39 17.68 -10.32
C PHE A 119 8.65 17.30 -11.09
N LYS A 120 9.25 18.28 -11.79
CA LYS A 120 10.61 18.16 -12.31
C LYS A 120 11.62 18.60 -11.25
N GLY A 121 12.58 17.72 -10.94
CA GLY A 121 13.69 17.99 -10.01
C GLY A 121 13.28 18.09 -8.53
N ARG A 122 14.08 18.81 -7.73
CA ARG A 122 13.85 19.00 -6.28
C ARG A 122 12.61 19.87 -6.06
N HIS A 123 11.65 19.36 -5.28
CA HIS A 123 10.32 20.00 -5.13
C HIS A 123 9.84 20.08 -3.68
N LYS A 124 10.73 19.97 -2.70
CA LYS A 124 10.38 20.00 -1.25
C LYS A 124 9.63 21.29 -0.82
N VAL A 125 9.88 22.42 -1.50
CA VAL A 125 9.30 23.75 -1.19
C VAL A 125 8.15 24.12 -2.14
N LYS A 126 7.91 23.33 -3.20
CA LYS A 126 6.87 23.66 -4.19
C LYS A 126 5.48 23.28 -3.65
N ASP A 127 4.46 24.04 -4.07
CA ASP A 127 3.08 23.72 -3.74
C ASP A 127 2.67 22.37 -4.30
N HIS A 128 2.01 21.58 -3.44
CA HIS A 128 1.57 20.22 -3.74
C HIS A 128 0.22 20.17 -4.48
N TRP A 129 -0.46 21.31 -4.61
CA TRP A 129 -1.77 21.45 -5.24
C TRP A 129 -1.67 22.40 -6.43
N TYR A 130 -2.47 22.18 -7.47
CA TYR A 130 -2.58 23.17 -8.54
C TYR A 130 -3.24 24.45 -8.00
N PRO A 131 -2.81 25.64 -8.45
CA PRO A 131 -3.40 26.89 -8.01
C PRO A 131 -4.84 27.06 -8.53
N THR A 132 -5.11 26.52 -9.73
CA THR A 132 -6.43 26.59 -10.36
C THR A 132 -7.37 25.52 -9.76
N PRO A 133 -8.56 25.91 -9.28
CA PRO A 133 -9.58 24.97 -8.87
C PRO A 133 -10.10 24.11 -10.03
N TYR A 134 -10.58 22.93 -9.67
CA TYR A 134 -11.26 22.00 -10.56
C TYR A 134 -12.67 21.77 -10.04
N ILE A 135 -13.60 21.44 -10.94
CA ILE A 135 -14.98 21.10 -10.61
C ILE A 135 -15.16 19.60 -10.80
N VAL A 136 -15.81 18.94 -9.83
CA VAL A 136 -16.20 17.54 -9.96
C VAL A 136 -17.32 17.41 -10.99
N VAL A 137 -17.06 16.66 -12.06
CA VAL A 137 -18.04 16.38 -13.12
C VAL A 137 -18.95 15.25 -12.66
N GLU A 138 -18.35 14.14 -12.24
CA GLU A 138 -19.07 12.95 -11.78
C GLU A 138 -18.13 11.98 -11.07
N GLN A 139 -18.73 11.03 -10.36
CA GLN A 139 -18.03 9.83 -9.89
C GLN A 139 -18.28 8.71 -10.91
N ILE A 140 -17.21 8.12 -11.45
CA ILE A 140 -17.33 7.13 -12.54
C ILE A 140 -18.05 5.87 -12.07
N ASN A 141 -17.80 5.46 -10.82
CA ASN A 141 -18.46 4.32 -10.20
C ASN A 141 -18.72 4.63 -8.72
N PRO A 142 -19.95 4.43 -8.19
CA PRO A 142 -20.27 4.67 -6.78
C PRO A 142 -19.37 3.93 -5.77
N ASP A 143 -18.93 2.71 -6.11
CA ASP A 143 -18.15 1.84 -5.21
C ASP A 143 -16.64 2.15 -5.25
N ILE A 144 -16.18 2.83 -6.31
CA ILE A 144 -14.78 3.14 -6.51
C ILE A 144 -14.60 4.66 -6.33
N PRO A 145 -13.75 5.13 -5.41
CA PRO A 145 -13.57 6.55 -5.11
C PRO A 145 -12.72 7.25 -6.19
N VAL A 146 -13.13 7.17 -7.45
CA VAL A 146 -12.51 7.77 -8.63
C VAL A 146 -13.48 8.76 -9.25
N TYR A 147 -13.01 9.98 -9.40
CA TYR A 147 -13.81 11.12 -9.87
C TYR A 147 -13.24 11.65 -11.16
N LYS A 148 -14.16 12.09 -12.02
CA LYS A 148 -13.85 12.87 -13.20
C LYS A 148 -13.93 14.35 -12.82
N VAL A 149 -12.85 15.09 -13.08
CA VAL A 149 -12.74 16.51 -12.73
C VAL A 149 -12.34 17.33 -13.94
N ARG A 150 -12.84 18.55 -14.04
CA ARG A 150 -12.50 19.51 -15.10
C ARG A 150 -11.96 20.81 -14.51
N PRO A 151 -11.04 21.53 -15.17
CA PRO A 151 -10.61 22.85 -14.71
C PRO A 151 -11.80 23.82 -14.62
N GLU A 152 -11.83 24.67 -13.58
CA GLU A 152 -12.86 25.70 -13.44
C GLU A 152 -12.83 26.73 -14.58
N SER A 153 -11.63 27.05 -15.08
CA SER A 153 -11.41 28.00 -16.17
C SER A 153 -11.94 27.53 -17.54
N GLY A 154 -12.51 26.33 -17.67
CA GLY A 154 -13.06 25.77 -18.91
C GLY A 154 -12.02 25.40 -19.99
N SER A 155 -10.83 25.98 -19.95
CA SER A 155 -9.73 25.73 -20.90
C SER A 155 -8.79 24.62 -20.41
N GLY A 156 -9.23 23.37 -20.48
CA GLY A 156 -8.34 22.21 -20.31
C GLY A 156 -9.06 20.86 -20.23
N ASP A 157 -8.28 19.79 -20.37
CA ASP A 157 -8.80 18.42 -20.43
C ASP A 157 -9.39 17.94 -19.11
N GLU A 158 -10.43 17.13 -19.22
CA GLU A 158 -10.99 16.38 -18.09
C GLU A 158 -10.00 15.32 -17.61
N LYS A 159 -9.91 15.14 -16.29
CA LYS A 159 -8.99 14.19 -15.66
C LYS A 159 -9.73 13.21 -14.78
N ILE A 160 -9.33 11.95 -14.85
CA ILE A 160 -9.83 10.88 -14.00
C ILE A 160 -8.83 10.68 -12.86
N VAL A 161 -9.27 10.91 -11.62
CA VAL A 161 -8.38 10.91 -10.46
C VAL A 161 -9.03 10.26 -9.25
N HIS A 162 -8.22 9.57 -8.46
CA HIS A 162 -8.63 8.99 -7.18
C HIS A 162 -8.90 10.10 -6.14
N ARG A 163 -9.88 9.88 -5.26
CA ARG A 163 -10.33 10.81 -4.21
C ARG A 163 -9.21 11.37 -3.34
N ASN A 164 -8.21 10.56 -3.03
CA ASN A 164 -7.03 10.96 -2.23
C ASN A 164 -6.22 12.10 -2.86
N ARG A 165 -6.38 12.34 -4.17
CA ARG A 165 -5.71 13.42 -4.90
C ARG A 165 -6.57 14.69 -5.00
N LEU A 166 -7.75 14.70 -4.41
CA LEU A 166 -8.68 15.81 -4.41
C LEU A 166 -8.83 16.36 -2.99
N LYS A 167 -8.80 17.69 -2.88
CA LYS A 167 -9.09 18.38 -1.62
C LYS A 167 -10.25 19.36 -1.88
N PRO A 168 -11.33 19.32 -1.09
CA PRO A 168 -12.39 20.33 -1.19
C PRO A 168 -11.79 21.74 -1.10
N CYS A 169 -12.17 22.60 -2.03
CA CYS A 169 -11.82 24.01 -2.02
C CYS A 169 -12.97 24.77 -1.36
N THR A 170 -12.79 25.24 -0.13
CA THR A 170 -13.80 26.00 0.62
C THR A 170 -13.64 27.50 0.47
N ILE A 171 -12.74 27.95 -0.40
CA ILE A 171 -12.44 29.37 -0.58
C ILE A 171 -13.21 29.86 -1.80
N ASP A 172 -14.28 30.61 -1.52
CA ASP A 172 -15.03 31.34 -2.54
C ASP A 172 -14.21 32.57 -2.91
N PHE A 173 -13.36 32.44 -3.94
CA PHE A 173 -12.98 33.61 -4.71
C PHE A 173 -14.23 33.94 -5.54
N THR A 174 -15.10 34.77 -5.01
CA THR A 174 -16.18 35.39 -5.77
C THR A 174 -15.52 36.25 -6.85
N THR A 175 -15.29 35.69 -8.02
CA THR A 175 -15.33 36.48 -9.24
C THR A 175 -16.80 36.73 -9.50
N ASP A 176 -17.21 37.98 -9.36
CA ASP A 176 -18.54 38.49 -9.66
C ASP A 176 -18.96 38.10 -11.09
N GLU A 177 -19.57 36.94 -11.27
CA GLU A 177 -20.47 36.67 -12.39
C GLU A 177 -21.62 35.77 -11.91
N VAL A 178 -22.82 36.32 -12.03
CA VAL A 178 -24.10 35.70 -11.66
C VAL A 178 -24.39 34.55 -12.62
N ALA A 179 -24.50 33.33 -12.10
CA ALA A 179 -25.06 32.20 -12.84
C ALA A 179 -26.02 31.40 -11.95
N GLU A 180 -27.22 31.14 -12.49
CA GLU A 180 -28.41 30.66 -11.79
C GLU A 180 -28.27 29.28 -11.12
N PRO A 181 -28.92 29.06 -9.96
CA PRO A 181 -28.89 27.77 -9.28
C PRO A 181 -29.80 26.77 -9.99
N THR A 182 -29.21 25.77 -10.66
CA THR A 182 -29.96 24.58 -11.06
C THR A 182 -30.19 23.71 -9.81
N ASN A 183 -31.40 23.79 -9.29
CA ASN A 183 -31.87 23.02 -8.14
C ASN A 183 -32.03 21.53 -8.51
N GLU A 184 -31.02 20.72 -8.23
CA GLU A 184 -31.24 19.32 -7.88
C GLU A 184 -30.80 19.10 -6.42
N PRO A 185 -31.72 18.81 -5.49
CA PRO A 185 -31.35 18.60 -4.10
C PRO A 185 -30.61 17.27 -3.94
N CYS A 186 -29.36 17.35 -3.48
CA CYS A 186 -28.60 16.18 -3.05
C CYS A 186 -29.29 15.53 -1.84
N LEU A 187 -29.86 14.34 -2.03
CA LEU A 187 -30.46 13.54 -0.97
C LEU A 187 -29.43 13.22 0.13
N THR A 188 -29.73 13.72 1.32
CA THR A 188 -29.16 13.38 2.64
C THR A 188 -27.67 13.64 2.86
N ARG A 189 -27.41 14.75 3.54
CA ARG A 189 -26.17 15.10 4.25
C ARG A 189 -26.02 14.20 5.50
N GLY A 190 -25.81 12.90 5.29
CA GLY A 190 -25.53 11.96 6.37
C GLY A 190 -24.06 12.04 6.79
N ARG A 191 -23.80 12.32 8.07
CA ARG A 191 -22.50 11.97 8.68
C ARG A 191 -22.37 10.45 8.59
N GLY A 192 -21.66 9.94 7.58
CA GLY A 192 -21.40 8.52 7.43
C GLY A 192 -20.64 7.99 8.65
N HIS A 193 -21.38 7.34 9.55
CA HIS A 193 -20.83 6.41 10.52
C HIS A 193 -20.25 5.20 9.74
N PRO A 194 -19.12 4.62 10.17
CA PRO A 194 -18.56 3.45 9.49
C PRO A 194 -19.53 2.26 9.65
N SER A 195 -20.18 1.88 8.54
CA SER A 195 -20.97 0.65 8.45
C SER A 195 -20.02 -0.54 8.46
N ASN A 196 -20.00 -1.23 9.59
CA ASN A 196 -19.35 -2.52 9.76
C ASN A 196 -20.18 -3.58 9.01
N ARG A 197 -19.70 -4.08 7.87
CA ARG A 197 -20.23 -5.29 7.25
C ARG A 197 -19.09 -6.19 6.76
N ASN A 198 -18.83 -7.22 7.57
CA ASN A 198 -18.23 -8.47 7.14
C ASN A 198 -19.11 -9.13 6.06
N PRO A 199 -18.56 -9.65 4.97
CA PRO A 199 -19.15 -10.74 4.23
C PRO A 199 -18.67 -12.07 4.83
N HIS A 200 -19.65 -12.93 5.06
CA HIS A 200 -19.56 -14.23 5.71
C HIS A 200 -18.54 -15.19 5.11
N LEU A 201 -17.92 -15.95 6.01
CA LEU A 201 -17.36 -17.27 5.80
C LEU A 201 -18.38 -18.16 5.08
N GLY A 202 -18.03 -18.65 3.90
CA GLY A 202 -18.75 -19.72 3.21
C GLY A 202 -18.50 -21.04 3.93
N ALA A 203 -19.54 -21.57 4.55
CA ALA A 203 -19.57 -22.94 5.05
C ALA A 203 -19.60 -23.91 3.86
N THR A 204 -18.57 -24.75 3.73
CA THR A 204 -18.62 -25.92 2.86
C THR A 204 -19.01 -27.14 3.69
N SER A 205 -20.25 -27.56 3.54
CA SER A 205 -20.75 -28.86 3.95
C SER A 205 -20.15 -29.97 3.06
N TYR A 206 -19.49 -30.95 3.67
CA TYR A 206 -19.18 -32.23 3.03
C TYR A 206 -20.40 -33.17 3.14
N PRO A 207 -20.79 -33.90 2.08
CA PRO A 207 -21.56 -35.12 2.24
C PRO A 207 -20.61 -36.32 2.34
N GLY A 208 -20.93 -37.23 3.26
CA GLY A 208 -20.23 -38.51 3.41
C GLY A 208 -20.72 -39.55 2.40
N THR A 209 -19.78 -40.44 2.06
CA THR A 209 -19.92 -41.90 1.95
C THR A 209 -18.54 -42.49 2.19
#